data_AF-L5NYW5-F1
#
_entry.id   AF-L5NYW5-F1
#
_cell.length_a   1.000
_cell.length_b   1.000
_cell.length_c   1.000
_cell.angle_alpha   90.00
_cell.angle_beta   90.00
_cell.angle_gamma   90.00
#
_symmetry.space_group_name_H-M   'P 1'
#
loop_
_entity.id
_entity.type
_entity.pdbx_description
1 polymer ?
#
loop_
_entity_poly.entity_id
_entity_poly.type
_entity_poly.pdbx_seq_one_letter_code
_entity_poly.pdbx_strand_id
1 'polypeptide(L)'
;TTVARVGLGAMVFAAGVHKLLDPLSWSAYVVPWLAPLFVVSPVTFVLANGVLEVGFGAAIVADRYTAPASAVAAVSLSATCLYLAVVFVVEGGLFGDVLARDIGLAGLAWAVLIDSLRRPTRTP
;
A
#
# COMPACT_ATOMS: atom_id res chain seq x y z
N THR A 1 9.39 14.31 -7.53
CA THR A 1 9.52 15.40 -6.52
C THR A 1 9.77 14.85 -5.12
N THR A 2 10.61 15.50 -4.31
CA THR A 2 11.01 15.01 -2.96
C THR A 2 9.82 14.86 -2.01
N VAL A 3 8.89 15.83 -2.00
CA VAL A 3 7.71 15.80 -1.12
C VAL A 3 6.80 14.60 -1.43
N ALA A 4 6.54 14.33 -2.71
CA ALA A 4 5.73 13.17 -3.12
C ALA A 4 6.36 11.84 -2.68
N ARG A 5 7.68 11.69 -2.89
CA ARG A 5 8.43 10.51 -2.47
C ARG A 5 8.37 10.32 -0.96
N VAL A 6 8.71 11.36 -0.20
CA VAL A 6 8.73 11.29 1.28
C VAL A 6 7.33 11.07 1.82
N GLY A 7 6.31 11.74 1.28
CA GLY A 7 4.92 11.56 1.68
C GLY A 7 4.42 10.13 1.44
N LEU A 8 4.69 9.56 0.26
CA LEU A 8 4.39 8.16 -0.04
C LEU A 8 5.12 7.22 0.92
N GLY A 9 6.44 7.38 1.05
CA GLY A 9 7.26 6.51 1.89
C GLY A 9 6.86 6.56 3.36
N ALA A 10 6.60 7.75 3.90
CA ALA A 10 6.13 7.95 5.26
C ALA A 10 4.74 7.32 5.48
N MET A 11 3.83 7.47 4.51
CA MET A 11 2.51 6.84 4.56
C MET A 11 2.63 5.31 4.60
N VAL A 12 3.40 4.71 3.67
CA VAL A 12 3.61 3.26 3.62
C VAL A 12 4.26 2.76 4.91
N PHE A 13 5.27 3.46 5.41
CA PHE A 13 5.93 3.13 6.67
C PHE A 13 4.97 3.17 7.85
N ALA A 14 4.19 4.25 7.98
CA ALA A 14 3.23 4.42 9.06
C ALA A 14 2.10 3.37 9.00
N ALA A 15 1.61 3.05 7.81
CA ALA A 15 0.64 1.97 7.59
C ALA A 15 1.21 0.62 8.06
N GLY A 16 2.46 0.32 7.71
CA GLY A 16 3.15 -0.89 8.14
C GLY A 16 3.29 -0.97 9.66
N VAL A 17 3.74 0.12 10.31
CA VAL A 17 3.82 0.20 11.77
C VAL A 17 2.44 0.00 12.41
N HIS A 18 1.39 0.65 11.89
CA HIS A 18 0.04 0.49 12.43
C HIS A 18 -0.48 -0.94 12.29
N LYS A 19 -0.19 -1.63 11.18
CA LYS A 19 -0.52 -3.06 10.99
C LYS A 19 0.14 -3.96 12.03
N LEU A 20 1.35 -3.62 12.47
CA LEU A 20 2.07 -4.39 13.49
C LEU A 20 1.55 -4.10 14.92
N LEU A 21 1.09 -2.87 15.17
CA LEU A 21 0.56 -2.46 16.48
C LEU A 21 -0.91 -2.83 16.68
N ASP A 22 -1.72 -2.76 15.62
CA ASP A 22 -3.14 -3.05 15.65
C ASP A 22 -3.55 -3.81 14.36
N PRO A 23 -3.22 -5.11 14.24
CA PRO A 23 -3.54 -5.88 13.04
C PRO A 23 -5.04 -6.12 12.85
N LEU A 24 -5.86 -5.99 13.90
CA LEU A 24 -7.29 -6.28 13.84
C LEU A 24 -8.06 -5.19 13.09
N SER A 25 -7.68 -3.92 13.21
CA SER A 25 -8.30 -2.84 12.42
C SER A 25 -8.10 -3.01 10.91
N TRP A 26 -7.02 -3.67 10.50
CA TRP A 26 -6.75 -3.94 9.09
C TRP A 26 -7.34 -5.26 8.60
N SER A 27 -7.36 -6.30 9.44
CA SER A 27 -8.00 -7.55 9.05
C SER A 27 -9.52 -7.41 8.93
N ALA A 28 -10.12 -6.41 9.58
CA ALA A 28 -11.52 -6.03 9.43
C ALA A 28 -11.91 -5.63 8.00
N TYR A 29 -10.96 -5.26 7.14
CA TYR A 29 -11.23 -5.02 5.72
C TYR A 29 -11.45 -6.29 4.92
N VAL A 30 -11.14 -7.48 5.46
CA VAL A 30 -11.37 -8.76 4.80
C VAL A 30 -12.82 -9.20 5.03
N VAL A 31 -13.63 -9.11 3.96
CA VAL A 31 -15.03 -9.52 4.00
C VAL A 31 -15.19 -11.04 4.06
N PRO A 32 -16.33 -11.56 4.59
CA PRO A 32 -16.48 -12.99 4.89
C PRO A 32 -16.30 -13.92 3.69
N TRP A 33 -16.72 -13.52 2.49
CA TRP A 33 -16.59 -14.35 1.29
C TRP A 33 -15.15 -14.40 0.75
N LEU A 34 -14.30 -13.42 1.12
CA LEU A 34 -12.90 -13.40 0.72
C LEU A 34 -12.03 -14.23 1.68
N ALA A 35 -12.37 -14.27 2.97
CA ALA A 35 -11.58 -14.93 3.99
C ALA A 35 -11.19 -16.40 3.67
N PRO A 36 -12.07 -17.25 3.09
CA PRO A 36 -11.74 -18.63 2.73
C PRO A 36 -10.71 -18.77 1.59
N LEU A 37 -10.48 -17.70 0.80
CA LEU A 37 -9.54 -17.73 -0.31
C LEU A 37 -8.08 -17.50 0.13
N PHE A 38 -7.86 -17.11 1.39
CA PHE A 38 -6.52 -16.88 1.90
C PHE A 38 -5.85 -18.20 2.31
N VAL A 39 -4.57 -18.35 1.96
CA VAL A 39 -3.73 -19.50 2.39
C VAL A 39 -3.38 -19.41 3.88
N VAL A 40 -3.37 -18.21 4.44
CA VAL A 40 -3.07 -17.92 5.85
C VAL A 40 -4.21 -17.10 6.46
N SER A 41 -4.27 -16.98 7.80
CA SER A 41 -5.29 -16.13 8.41
C SER A 41 -5.16 -14.65 7.97
N PRO A 42 -6.27 -13.88 7.91
CA PRO A 42 -6.22 -12.45 7.61
C PRO A 42 -5.24 -11.67 8.49
N VAL A 43 -5.16 -12.00 9.78
CA VAL A 43 -4.23 -11.36 10.73
C VAL A 43 -2.77 -11.69 10.37
N THR A 44 -2.46 -12.95 10.03
CA THR A 44 -1.12 -13.35 9.60
C THR A 44 -0.70 -12.60 8.32
N PHE A 45 -1.62 -12.47 7.36
CA PHE A 45 -1.37 -11.70 6.14
C PHE A 45 -1.08 -10.23 6.45
N VAL A 46 -1.90 -9.60 7.30
CA VAL A 46 -1.71 -8.20 7.72
C VAL A 46 -0.35 -7.99 8.38
N LEU A 47 0.07 -8.88 9.28
CA LEU A 47 1.36 -8.78 9.96
C LEU A 47 2.54 -8.92 8.98
N ALA A 48 2.48 -9.92 8.09
CA ALA A 48 3.51 -10.11 7.07
C ALA A 48 3.63 -8.88 6.15
N ASN A 49 2.48 -8.36 5.70
CA ASN A 49 2.42 -7.14 4.91
C ASN A 49 2.93 -5.92 5.70
N GLY A 50 2.65 -5.84 7.01
CA GLY A 50 3.14 -4.77 7.88
C GLY A 50 4.68 -4.70 7.93
N VAL A 51 5.36 -5.84 8.06
CA VAL A 51 6.84 -5.90 8.02
C VAL A 51 7.38 -5.41 6.69
N LEU A 52 6.76 -5.84 5.58
CA LEU A 52 7.17 -5.43 4.24
C LEU A 52 6.96 -3.93 4.02
N GLU A 53 5.82 -3.38 4.43
CA GLU A 53 5.50 -1.96 4.31
C GLU A 53 6.46 -1.08 5.14
N VAL A 54 6.86 -1.50 6.35
CA VAL A 54 7.92 -0.81 7.10
C VAL A 54 9.22 -0.76 6.28
N GLY A 55 9.63 -1.88 5.69
CA GLY A 55 10.82 -1.95 4.84
C GLY A 55 10.75 -1.06 3.60
N PHE A 56 9.67 -1.18 2.82
CA PHE A 56 9.47 -0.39 1.60
C PHE A 56 9.32 1.10 1.89
N GLY A 57 8.56 1.45 2.92
CA GLY A 57 8.37 2.84 3.34
C GLY A 57 9.68 3.49 3.75
N ALA A 58 10.49 2.81 4.57
CA ALA A 58 11.81 3.30 4.98
C ALA A 58 12.75 3.45 3.77
N ALA A 59 12.76 2.48 2.85
CA ALA A 59 13.55 2.53 1.62
C ALA A 59 13.18 3.75 0.76
N ILE A 60 11.88 3.98 0.53
CA ILE A 60 11.38 5.14 -0.21
C ILE A 60 11.78 6.44 0.49
N VAL A 61 11.62 6.57 1.82
CA VAL A 61 12.00 7.78 2.58
C VAL A 61 13.49 8.07 2.48
N ALA A 62 14.33 7.04 2.59
CA ALA A 62 15.79 7.14 2.48
C ALA A 62 16.29 7.40 1.04
N ASP A 63 15.39 7.46 0.05
CA ASP A 63 15.70 7.49 -1.39
C ASP A 63 16.63 6.35 -1.83
N ARG A 64 16.46 5.17 -1.23
CA ARG A 64 17.19 3.95 -1.55
C ARG A 64 16.20 2.94 -2.11
N TYR A 65 16.50 2.37 -3.27
CA TYR A 65 15.60 1.43 -3.94
C TYR A 65 14.19 2.00 -4.20
N THR A 66 14.09 3.32 -4.40
CA THR A 66 12.81 4.02 -4.59
C THR A 66 11.98 3.41 -5.73
N ALA A 67 12.60 3.06 -6.86
CA ALA A 67 11.89 2.48 -7.99
C ALA A 67 11.23 1.13 -7.66
N PRO A 68 11.95 0.08 -7.24
CA PRO A 68 11.29 -1.19 -6.90
C PRO A 68 10.34 -1.06 -5.70
N ALA A 69 10.66 -0.27 -4.68
CA ALA A 69 9.78 -0.11 -3.52
C ALA A 69 8.46 0.64 -3.88
N SER A 70 8.54 1.70 -4.68
CA SER A 70 7.35 2.40 -5.17
C SER A 70 6.56 1.59 -6.19
N ALA A 71 7.19 0.69 -6.95
CA ALA A 71 6.49 -0.25 -7.81
C ALA A 71 5.62 -1.23 -7.01
N VAL A 72 6.15 -1.79 -5.93
CA VAL A 72 5.37 -2.66 -5.03
C VAL A 72 4.19 -1.88 -4.44
N ALA A 73 4.44 -0.65 -3.94
CA ALA A 73 3.37 0.19 -3.41
C ALA A 73 2.30 0.52 -4.46
N ALA A 74 2.70 0.86 -5.68
CA ALA A 74 1.78 1.21 -6.77
C ALA A 74 0.90 0.03 -7.18
N VAL A 75 1.48 -1.15 -7.34
CA VAL A 75 0.74 -2.37 -7.68
C VAL A 75 -0.17 -2.79 -6.52
N SER A 76 0.35 -2.80 -5.29
CA SER A 76 -0.41 -3.17 -4.10
C SER A 76 -1.61 -2.25 -3.88
N LEU A 77 -1.42 -0.92 -3.92
CA LEU A 77 -2.52 0.04 -3.78
C LEU A 77 -3.54 -0.06 -4.91
N SER A 78 -3.10 -0.35 -6.15
CA SER A 78 -4.01 -0.56 -7.27
C SER A 78 -4.86 -1.81 -7.07
N ALA A 79 -4.26 -2.91 -6.59
CA ALA A 79 -4.98 -4.13 -6.25
C ALA A 79 -5.97 -3.90 -5.09
N THR A 80 -5.56 -3.15 -4.06
CA THR A 80 -6.44 -2.74 -2.95
C THR A 80 -7.61 -1.91 -3.46
N CYS A 81 -7.38 -0.93 -4.34
CA CYS A 81 -8.46 -0.14 -4.94
C CYS A 81 -9.45 -1.01 -5.72
N LEU A 82 -8.95 -1.98 -6.51
CA LEU A 82 -9.82 -2.90 -7.24
C LEU A 82 -10.65 -3.76 -6.29
N TYR A 83 -10.03 -4.32 -5.26
CA TYR A 83 -10.72 -5.08 -4.23
C TYR A 83 -11.80 -4.24 -3.54
N LEU A 84 -11.45 -3.04 -3.07
CA LEU A 84 -12.39 -2.15 -2.40
C LEU A 84 -13.52 -1.68 -3.34
N ALA A 85 -13.25 -1.51 -4.64
CA ALA A 85 -14.30 -1.22 -5.61
C ALA A 85 -15.29 -2.39 -5.76
N VAL A 86 -14.80 -3.64 -5.78
CA VAL A 86 -15.67 -4.82 -5.76
C VAL A 86 -16.50 -4.86 -4.48
N VAL A 87 -15.87 -4.70 -3.32
CA VAL A 87 -16.56 -4.65 -2.02
C VAL A 87 -17.61 -3.54 -1.98
N PHE A 88 -17.27 -2.34 -2.43
CA PHE A 88 -18.18 -1.20 -2.47
C PHE A 88 -19.45 -1.54 -3.28
N VAL A 89 -19.30 -2.20 -4.43
CA VAL A 89 -20.43 -2.58 -5.29
C VAL A 89 -21.26 -3.70 -4.67
N VAL A 90 -20.63 -4.75 -4.12
CA VAL A 90 -21.35 -5.96 -3.67
C VAL A 90 -21.86 -5.88 -2.23
N GLU A 91 -21.24 -5.05 -1.38
CA GLU A 91 -21.59 -4.86 0.04
C GLU A 91 -22.30 -3.52 0.30
N GLY A 92 -22.99 -2.97 -0.70
CA GLY A 92 -23.87 -1.80 -0.51
C GLY A 92 -23.17 -0.50 -0.13
N GLY A 93 -21.96 -0.27 -0.64
CA GLY A 93 -21.19 0.96 -0.44
C GLY A 93 -20.13 0.88 0.67
N LEU A 94 -19.87 -0.32 1.22
CA LEU A 94 -18.89 -0.53 2.28
C LEU A 94 -17.48 -0.04 1.87
N PHE A 95 -16.78 0.62 2.79
CA PHE A 95 -15.42 1.17 2.64
C PHE A 95 -15.24 2.24 1.54
N GLY A 96 -16.31 2.92 1.12
CA GLY A 96 -16.20 3.94 0.07
C GLY A 96 -15.26 5.11 0.40
N ASP A 97 -15.16 5.48 1.67
CA ASP A 97 -14.23 6.49 2.19
C ASP A 97 -12.76 6.05 2.04
N VAL A 98 -12.48 4.79 2.38
CA VAL A 98 -11.15 4.18 2.23
C VAL A 98 -10.76 4.08 0.76
N LEU A 99 -11.68 3.63 -0.10
CA LEU A 99 -11.46 3.56 -1.55
C LEU A 99 -11.11 4.94 -2.13
N ALA A 100 -11.88 5.98 -1.78
CA ALA A 100 -11.65 7.33 -2.29
C ALA A 100 -10.24 7.85 -1.94
N ARG A 101 -9.79 7.60 -0.70
CA ARG A 101 -8.43 7.95 -0.26
C ARG A 101 -7.38 7.15 -1.02
N ASP A 102 -7.56 5.84 -1.12
CA ASP A 102 -6.56 4.93 -1.66
C ASP A 102 -6.35 5.13 -3.18
N ILE A 103 -7.37 5.59 -3.92
CA ILE A 103 -7.21 6.02 -5.32
C ILE A 103 -6.16 7.13 -5.44
N GLY A 104 -6.22 8.13 -4.56
CA GLY A 104 -5.22 9.20 -4.51
C GLY A 104 -3.82 8.69 -4.18
N LEU A 105 -3.72 7.74 -3.24
CA LEU A 105 -2.45 7.13 -2.84
C LEU A 105 -1.86 6.24 -3.95
N ALA A 106 -2.69 5.49 -4.66
CA ALA A 106 -2.29 4.70 -5.83
C ALA A 106 -1.73 5.61 -6.93
N GLY A 107 -2.42 6.72 -7.23
CA GLY A 107 -1.92 7.73 -8.17
C GLY A 107 -0.59 8.33 -7.74
N LEU A 108 -0.43 8.68 -6.46
CA LEU A 108 0.83 9.16 -5.90
C LEU A 108 1.95 8.14 -6.03
N ALA A 109 1.66 6.85 -5.76
CA ALA A 109 2.63 5.77 -5.88
C ALA A 109 3.13 5.60 -7.33
N TRP A 110 2.21 5.59 -8.30
CA TRP A 110 2.56 5.57 -9.72
C TRP A 110 3.36 6.81 -10.13
N ALA A 111 3.00 8.00 -9.66
CA ALA A 111 3.74 9.23 -9.94
C ALA A 111 5.19 9.17 -9.43
N VAL A 112 5.40 8.66 -8.21
CA VAL A 112 6.74 8.47 -7.64
C VAL A 112 7.53 7.42 -8.40
N LEU A 113 6.89 6.30 -8.78
CA LEU A 113 7.53 5.27 -9.60
C LEU A 113 8.01 5.84 -10.94
N ILE A 114 7.12 6.49 -11.69
CA ILE A 114 7.44 7.05 -13.00
C ILE A 114 8.54 8.12 -12.88
N ASP A 115 8.50 8.99 -11.87
CA ASP A 115 9.57 9.96 -11.58
C ASP A 115 10.90 9.23 -11.32
N SER A 116 10.89 8.17 -10.52
CA SER A 116 12.11 7.43 -10.17
C SER A 116 12.74 6.70 -11.36
N LEU A 117 11.92 6.15 -12.27
CA LEU A 117 12.39 5.46 -13.48
C LEU A 117 12.96 6.43 -14.52
N ARG A 118 12.51 7.69 -14.51
CA ARG A 118 13.00 8.74 -15.41
C ARG A 118 14.31 9.37 -14.96
N ARG A 119 14.71 9.19 -13.69
CA ARG A 119 16.00 9.70 -13.22
C ARG A 119 17.13 8.92 -13.90
N PRO A 120 18.06 9.60 -14.59
CA PRO A 120 19.27 8.95 -15.04
C PRO A 120 19.96 8.31 -13.84
N THR A 121 20.31 7.03 -13.94
CA THR A 121 21.23 6.38 -13.02
C THR A 121 22.49 7.23 -13.01
N ARG A 122 22.68 8.05 -11.97
CA ARG A 122 24.02 8.59 -11.67
C ARG A 122 24.86 7.39 -11.29
N THR A 123 25.57 6.84 -12.27
CA THR A 123 26.74 6.00 -11.99
C THR A 123 27.67 6.80 -11.08
N PRO A 124 28.14 6.21 -9.98
CA PRO A 124 29.13 6.84 -9.12
C PRO A 124 30.43 7.14 -9.88
#